data_AF-A0A9N9KSE5-F1
#
_entry.id   AF-A0A9N9KSE5-F1
#
_cell.length_a   1.000
_cell.length_b   1.000
_cell.length_c   1.000
_cell.angle_alpha   90.00
_cell.angle_beta   90.00
_cell.angle_gamma   90.00
#
_symmetry.space_group_name_H-M   'P 1'
#
loop_
_entity.id
_entity.type
_entity.pdbx_description
1 polymer ?
#
loop_
_entity_poly.entity_id
_entity_poly.type
_entity_poly.pdbx_seq_one_letter_code
_entity_poly.pdbx_strand_id
1 'polypeptide(L)'
;MMPNNDGVSGGDFATRMSLCTYIWLCCYPIYSLHRLFILLLFLSFFKEINEMHVLHFITLAGVATAINVHRQEEPRCVDPVTRVEWRDLTPDLQQSYIDAVLCLKTRPSRIGLNTSLYDDFPWVHQKYNSIIHGASPFLPWHRYFGVVYEEALHDCGYKGAAPYWNWSLDVMKLAASPVMSSKLGFGGDGSKTRTEVLSDGSTIRCVDDGPFASLRPSYIGLSPLITVQEEHCLYRSLTDGDNASARVSARYYNSTYVDIVEEEATFETFHTSLEGGPHGIIHSSIGGEMNPTTSPNEPIFFLHHVQIDRLWRRWQGKDLAKREFDYTGQMKLFNSTTFITAGLDDMLLMGGLAPDLRVRDVMSTNGRFCYQYAD
;
A
#
# COMPACT_ATOMS: atom_id res chain seq x y z
N MET A 1 -46.98 -31.73 -45.67
CA MET A 1 -47.33 -30.59 -46.54
C MET A 1 -46.71 -29.34 -45.94
N MET A 2 -45.62 -28.83 -46.52
CA MET A 2 -45.26 -27.41 -46.46
C MET A 2 -46.12 -26.67 -47.53
N PRO A 3 -46.30 -25.33 -47.47
CA PRO A 3 -45.27 -24.34 -47.85
C PRO A 3 -45.20 -23.12 -46.88
N ASN A 4 -44.03 -22.51 -46.60
CA ASN A 4 -43.29 -21.50 -47.39
C ASN A 4 -44.12 -20.27 -47.81
N ASN A 5 -43.83 -19.06 -47.28
CA ASN A 5 -42.91 -18.06 -47.88
C ASN A 5 -43.13 -16.62 -47.35
N ASP A 6 -42.01 -15.87 -47.27
CA ASP A 6 -41.78 -14.42 -47.47
C ASP A 6 -42.57 -13.40 -46.60
N GLY A 7 -42.06 -12.27 -46.09
CA GLY A 7 -40.82 -11.51 -46.26
C GLY A 7 -41.12 -10.01 -45.99
N VAL A 8 -40.18 -9.31 -45.33
CA VAL A 8 -39.92 -7.83 -45.39
C VAL A 8 -40.83 -6.84 -44.61
N SER A 9 -40.28 -6.19 -43.57
CA SER A 9 -39.95 -4.72 -43.48
C SER A 9 -39.98 -4.13 -42.06
N GLY A 10 -38.87 -3.45 -41.71
CA GLY A 10 -38.74 -2.16 -41.00
C GLY A 10 -39.52 -1.84 -39.71
N GLY A 11 -38.79 -1.47 -38.66
CA GLY A 11 -39.31 -0.61 -37.58
C GLY A 11 -38.54 -0.70 -36.26
N ASP A 12 -37.80 0.36 -35.95
CA ASP A 12 -37.10 0.68 -34.70
C ASP A 12 -37.71 0.11 -33.41
N PHE A 13 -36.85 -0.40 -32.49
CA PHE A 13 -36.91 -0.01 -31.08
C PHE A 13 -35.56 -0.26 -30.39
N ALA A 14 -35.12 0.77 -29.67
CA ALA A 14 -33.78 0.95 -29.12
C ALA A 14 -33.39 -0.07 -28.03
N THR A 15 -32.17 -0.62 -28.14
CA THR A 15 -31.49 -1.35 -27.07
C THR A 15 -30.46 -0.42 -26.42
N ARG A 16 -30.63 -0.10 -25.13
CA ARG A 16 -29.64 0.61 -24.32
C ARG A 16 -28.62 -0.39 -23.78
N MET A 17 -27.41 -0.39 -24.34
CA MET A 17 -26.21 -0.96 -23.71
C MET A 17 -25.45 0.17 -23.00
N SER A 18 -25.23 0.02 -21.70
CA SER A 18 -24.43 0.92 -20.87
C SER A 18 -22.96 0.51 -20.96
N LEU A 19 -22.14 1.35 -21.58
CA LEU A 19 -20.69 1.36 -21.51
C LEU A 19 -20.30 2.51 -20.58
N CYS A 20 -19.71 2.20 -19.42
CA CYS A 20 -19.10 3.19 -18.54
C CYS A 20 -17.58 3.07 -18.62
N THR A 21 -16.99 3.87 -19.50
CA THR A 21 -15.57 4.25 -19.48
C THR A 21 -15.46 5.58 -18.73
N TYR A 22 -14.77 5.61 -17.59
CA TYR A 22 -14.44 6.84 -16.88
C TYR A 22 -13.08 7.38 -17.36
N ILE A 23 -13.14 8.52 -18.04
CA ILE A 23 -12.01 9.44 -18.27
C ILE A 23 -12.23 10.59 -17.29
N TRP A 24 -11.27 10.84 -16.39
CA TRP A 24 -11.26 12.04 -15.55
C TRP A 24 -10.11 12.95 -15.98
N LEU A 25 -10.46 14.04 -16.66
CA LEU A 25 -9.61 15.20 -16.89
C LEU A 25 -10.41 16.47 -16.57
N CYS A 26 -9.75 17.37 -15.87
CA CYS A 26 -10.02 18.81 -15.69
C CYS A 26 -11.18 19.24 -14.76
N CYS A 27 -10.83 19.98 -13.70
CA CYS A 27 -11.36 21.34 -13.43
C CYS A 27 -10.64 22.03 -12.26
N TYR A 28 -9.86 23.08 -12.58
CA TYR A 28 -9.43 24.16 -11.69
C TYR A 28 -10.52 25.24 -11.61
N PRO A 29 -10.52 26.10 -10.57
CA PRO A 29 -10.90 27.49 -10.80
C PRO A 29 -9.85 28.49 -10.28
N ILE A 30 -9.58 29.45 -11.17
CA ILE A 30 -8.91 30.73 -10.97
C ILE A 30 -9.95 31.71 -10.41
N TYR A 31 -9.64 32.47 -9.35
CA TYR A 31 -10.27 33.78 -9.12
C TYR A 31 -9.30 34.81 -8.54
N SER A 32 -9.53 36.04 -8.99
CA SER A 32 -8.65 37.19 -9.09
C SER A 32 -8.80 38.18 -7.93
N LEU A 33 -7.68 38.84 -7.62
CA LEU A 33 -7.47 40.19 -7.07
C LEU A 33 -8.69 41.14 -7.07
N HIS A 34 -8.95 41.77 -5.91
CA HIS A 34 -9.41 43.16 -5.63
C HIS A 34 -9.88 43.18 -4.14
N ARG A 35 -9.53 44.06 -3.21
CA ARG A 35 -9.17 45.49 -3.24
C ARG A 35 -8.49 45.88 -1.91
N LEU A 36 -7.47 46.72 -2.04
CA LEU A 36 -7.00 47.71 -1.07
C LEU A 36 -8.18 48.54 -0.53
N PHE A 37 -8.28 48.82 0.78
CA PHE A 37 -8.76 50.10 1.33
C PHE A 37 -8.65 50.14 2.87
N ILE A 38 -8.06 51.23 3.37
CA ILE A 38 -8.09 51.77 4.75
C ILE A 38 -7.09 51.18 5.75
N LEU A 39 -5.83 51.55 5.51
CA LEU A 39 -4.86 51.91 6.54
C LEU A 39 -4.94 53.45 6.65
N LEU A 40 -5.25 53.99 7.84
CA LEU A 40 -4.96 55.35 8.36
C LEU A 40 -6.03 55.77 9.39
N LEU A 41 -5.59 56.45 10.46
CA LEU A 41 -6.23 56.65 11.78
C LEU A 41 -5.91 55.44 12.67
N PHE A 42 -4.88 55.45 13.52
CA PHE A 42 -4.64 56.42 14.58
C PHE A 42 -3.13 56.50 14.87
N LEU A 43 -2.50 57.60 14.43
CA LEU A 43 -1.31 58.14 15.05
C LEU A 43 -1.77 59.33 15.88
N SER A 44 -1.70 59.19 17.20
CA SER A 44 -1.83 60.31 18.11
C SER A 44 -1.06 60.01 19.38
N PHE A 45 0.03 60.76 19.52
CA PHE A 45 0.64 61.19 20.77
C PHE A 45 1.44 60.17 21.59
N PHE A 46 2.70 60.01 21.18
CA PHE A 46 3.81 59.95 22.14
C PHE A 46 3.96 61.32 22.80
N LYS A 47 3.64 61.43 24.09
CA LYS A 47 4.23 62.46 24.96
C LYS A 47 4.17 62.08 26.43
N GLU A 48 5.35 62.17 27.05
CA GLU A 48 5.62 62.38 28.48
C GLU A 48 5.57 61.19 29.45
N ILE A 49 6.78 60.89 29.93
CA ILE A 49 7.16 60.08 31.08
C ILE A 49 6.96 60.93 32.34
N ASN A 50 6.29 60.39 33.37
CA ASN A 50 6.73 60.55 34.77
C ASN A 50 5.95 59.65 35.75
N GLU A 51 6.74 58.76 36.39
CA GLU A 51 6.82 58.47 37.83
C GLU A 51 5.60 58.04 38.68
N MET A 52 5.84 56.92 39.37
CA MET A 52 5.27 56.43 40.65
C MET A 52 3.77 56.15 40.74
N HIS A 53 3.40 54.87 40.77
CA HIS A 53 2.74 54.25 41.93
C HIS A 53 2.96 52.73 41.91
N VAL A 54 3.65 52.27 42.95
CA VAL A 54 3.92 50.87 43.29
C VAL A 54 2.65 50.22 43.83
N LEU A 55 2.17 49.12 43.23
CA LEU A 55 1.38 48.12 43.95
C LEU A 55 1.51 46.72 43.31
N HIS A 56 2.27 45.88 44.01
CA HIS A 56 2.32 44.41 44.00
C HIS A 56 1.56 43.63 42.91
N PHE A 57 2.32 43.09 41.95
CA PHE A 57 2.09 41.74 41.43
C PHE A 57 3.39 40.96 41.55
N ILE A 58 3.31 39.84 42.27
CA ILE A 58 4.39 38.89 42.50
C ILE A 58 4.78 38.30 41.13
N THR A 59 5.96 38.65 40.63
CA THR A 59 6.58 37.96 39.50
C THR A 59 7.09 36.60 39.98
N LEU A 60 6.29 35.55 39.79
CA LEU A 60 6.84 34.22 39.55
C LEU A 60 7.51 34.26 38.18
N ALA A 61 8.75 34.75 38.14
CA ALA A 61 9.66 34.46 37.05
C ALA A 61 9.99 32.97 37.15
N GLY A 62 9.06 32.13 36.69
CA GLY A 62 9.38 30.76 36.32
C GLY A 62 10.46 30.87 35.27
N VAL A 63 11.67 30.43 35.63
CA VAL A 63 12.71 30.15 34.65
C VAL A 63 12.07 29.19 33.66
N ALA A 64 11.71 29.69 32.49
CA ALA A 64 11.45 28.85 31.34
C ALA A 64 12.81 28.21 31.02
N THR A 65 13.13 27.12 31.70
CA THR A 65 14.09 26.17 31.17
C THR A 65 13.50 25.78 29.82
N ALA A 66 14.07 26.33 28.76
CA ALA A 66 13.97 25.72 27.45
C ALA A 66 14.46 24.29 27.68
N ILE A 67 13.52 23.37 27.84
CA ILE A 67 13.81 21.95 27.70
C ILE A 67 14.20 21.88 26.24
N ASN A 68 15.51 21.94 25.99
CA ASN A 68 16.08 21.37 24.79
C ASN A 68 15.64 19.91 24.85
N VAL A 69 14.50 19.61 24.24
CA VAL A 69 14.19 18.27 23.80
C VAL A 69 15.27 18.00 22.77
N HIS A 70 16.40 17.47 23.24
CA HIS A 70 17.35 16.85 22.36
C HIS A 70 16.53 15.87 21.54
N ARG A 71 16.39 16.18 20.25
CA ARG A 71 16.00 15.19 19.26
C ARG A 71 17.04 14.08 19.43
N GLN A 72 16.66 13.02 20.14
CA GLN A 72 17.43 11.79 20.16
C GLN A 72 17.44 11.36 18.70
N GLU A 73 18.54 11.62 17.99
CA GLU A 73 18.78 10.95 16.71
C GLU A 73 18.69 9.46 17.02
N GLU A 74 17.78 8.74 16.36
CA GLU A 74 17.74 7.30 16.51
C GLU A 74 19.14 6.75 16.19
N PRO A 75 19.68 5.85 17.03
CA PRO A 75 21.00 5.31 16.80
C PRO A 75 21.05 4.70 15.40
N ARG A 76 22.07 5.07 14.62
CA ARG A 76 22.29 4.50 13.29
C ARG A 76 22.32 2.97 13.38
N CYS A 77 21.61 2.33 12.45
CA CYS A 77 21.60 0.88 12.33
C CYS A 77 23.03 0.35 12.21
N VAL A 78 23.33 -0.69 12.99
CA VAL A 78 24.60 -1.42 12.98
C VAL A 78 24.30 -2.81 12.46
N ASP A 79 24.94 -3.19 11.36
CA ASP A 79 24.77 -4.48 10.67
C ASP A 79 23.35 -4.71 10.11
N PRO A 80 22.94 -3.93 9.08
CA PRO A 80 21.61 -4.06 8.49
C PRO A 80 21.40 -5.43 7.86
N VAL A 81 20.25 -6.04 8.16
CA VAL A 81 19.83 -7.29 7.51
C VAL A 81 19.59 -7.03 6.02
N THR A 82 20.09 -7.91 5.16
CA THR A 82 19.90 -7.78 3.71
C THR A 82 18.66 -8.54 3.25
N ARG A 83 17.68 -7.82 2.70
CA ARG A 83 16.54 -8.36 1.97
C ARG A 83 16.97 -8.69 0.54
N VAL A 84 16.65 -9.91 0.09
CA VAL A 84 17.08 -10.45 -1.22
C VAL A 84 15.87 -10.85 -2.07
N GLU A 85 16.12 -11.06 -3.36
CA GLU A 85 15.09 -11.53 -4.29
C GLU A 85 14.69 -12.98 -3.95
N TRP A 86 13.42 -13.36 -4.18
CA TRP A 86 12.93 -14.71 -3.91
C TRP A 86 13.79 -15.83 -4.52
N ARG A 87 14.34 -15.62 -5.73
CA ARG A 87 15.21 -16.59 -6.44
C ARG A 87 16.58 -16.75 -5.80
N ASP A 88 17.02 -15.78 -5.02
CA ASP A 88 18.32 -15.78 -4.37
C ASP A 88 18.26 -16.37 -2.95
N LEU A 89 17.05 -16.63 -2.43
CA LEU A 89 16.89 -17.41 -1.22
C LEU A 89 17.31 -18.86 -1.44
N THR A 90 17.90 -19.46 -0.41
CA THR A 90 18.11 -20.91 -0.40
C THR A 90 16.77 -21.64 -0.35
N PRO A 91 16.68 -22.88 -0.89
CA PRO A 91 15.47 -23.69 -0.79
C PRO A 91 14.93 -23.84 0.63
N ASP A 92 15.81 -23.96 1.62
CA ASP A 92 15.43 -24.07 3.04
C ASP A 92 14.80 -22.77 3.56
N LEU A 93 15.30 -21.60 3.15
CA LEU A 93 14.71 -20.32 3.52
C LEU A 93 13.38 -20.07 2.78
N GLN A 94 13.26 -20.48 1.52
CA GLN A 94 11.98 -20.43 0.80
C GLN A 94 10.93 -21.28 1.52
N GLN A 95 11.27 -22.53 1.85
CA GLN A 95 10.38 -23.42 2.59
C GLN A 95 10.04 -22.87 3.98
N SER A 96 11.03 -22.36 4.72
CA SER A 96 10.81 -21.77 6.05
C SER A 96 9.90 -20.54 6.01
N TYR A 97 9.99 -19.70 4.96
CA TYR A 97 9.06 -18.59 4.76
C TYR A 97 7.63 -19.12 4.56
N ILE A 98 7.45 -20.08 3.64
CA ILE A 98 6.15 -20.71 3.35
C ILE A 98 5.52 -21.31 4.61
N ASP A 99 6.31 -22.07 5.37
CA ASP A 99 5.87 -22.70 6.62
C ASP A 99 5.46 -21.65 7.66
N ALA A 100 6.19 -20.53 7.74
CA ALA A 100 5.86 -19.45 8.66
C ALA A 100 4.55 -18.75 8.28
N VAL A 101 4.30 -18.50 6.99
CA VAL A 101 3.01 -17.96 6.53
C VAL A 101 1.85 -18.88 6.91
N LEU A 102 1.97 -20.19 6.65
CA LEU A 102 0.96 -21.18 7.02
C LEU A 102 0.77 -21.26 8.54
N CYS A 103 1.84 -21.10 9.32
CA CYS A 103 1.78 -21.01 10.78
C CYS A 103 0.95 -19.81 11.24
N LEU A 104 1.00 -18.66 10.59
CA LEU A 104 0.18 -17.49 10.98
C LEU A 104 -1.32 -17.82 11.00
N LYS A 105 -1.79 -18.69 10.10
CA LYS A 105 -3.19 -19.14 10.04
C LYS A 105 -3.60 -19.99 11.26
N THR A 106 -2.63 -20.54 12.00
CA THR A 106 -2.86 -21.34 13.21
C THR A 106 -2.78 -20.53 14.50
N ARG A 107 -2.23 -19.30 14.44
CA ARG A 107 -2.08 -18.43 15.61
C ARG A 107 -3.38 -17.63 15.84
N PRO A 108 -3.76 -17.37 17.10
CA PRO A 108 -4.88 -16.48 17.37
C PRO A 108 -4.56 -15.04 16.92
N SER A 109 -5.59 -14.28 16.55
CA SER A 109 -5.49 -12.85 16.28
C SER A 109 -4.77 -12.09 17.40
N ARG A 110 -3.86 -11.18 17.03
CA ARG A 110 -3.20 -10.22 17.94
C ARG A 110 -4.13 -9.08 18.35
N ILE A 111 -5.15 -8.77 17.53
CA ILE A 111 -6.07 -7.66 17.77
C ILE A 111 -7.44 -8.11 18.30
N GLY A 112 -7.57 -9.39 18.68
CA GLY A 112 -8.75 -9.95 19.34
C GLY A 112 -9.90 -10.30 18.40
N LEU A 113 -9.64 -10.49 17.10
CA LEU A 113 -10.63 -11.03 16.17
C LEU A 113 -10.89 -12.51 16.46
N ASN A 114 -12.07 -13.00 16.06
CA ASN A 114 -12.40 -14.43 16.12
C ASN A 114 -11.85 -15.21 14.90
N THR A 115 -10.70 -14.77 14.39
CA THR A 115 -9.97 -15.28 13.23
C THR A 115 -8.50 -15.41 13.59
N SER A 116 -7.67 -15.84 12.64
CA SER A 116 -6.24 -16.07 12.91
C SER A 116 -5.42 -14.79 12.82
N LEU A 117 -4.17 -14.83 13.30
CA LEU A 117 -3.19 -13.76 13.08
C LEU A 117 -2.97 -13.47 11.59
N TYR A 118 -3.05 -14.49 10.73
CA TYR A 118 -3.00 -14.28 9.28
C TYR A 118 -4.10 -13.32 8.81
N ASP A 119 -5.31 -13.43 9.37
CA ASP A 119 -6.47 -12.64 8.97
C ASP A 119 -6.49 -11.23 9.59
N ASP A 120 -5.60 -10.92 10.54
CA ASP A 120 -5.45 -9.55 11.06
C ASP A 120 -4.94 -8.59 9.99
N PHE A 121 -4.02 -9.06 9.14
CA PHE A 121 -3.39 -8.26 8.08
C PHE A 121 -4.41 -7.76 7.04
N PRO A 122 -5.21 -8.62 6.37
CA PRO A 122 -6.22 -8.15 5.44
C PRO A 122 -7.30 -7.31 6.13
N TRP A 123 -7.64 -7.59 7.40
CA TRP A 123 -8.60 -6.77 8.15
C TRP A 123 -8.09 -5.35 8.40
N VAL A 124 -6.84 -5.19 8.86
CA VAL A 124 -6.23 -3.88 9.12
C VAL A 124 -6.04 -3.09 7.83
N HIS A 125 -5.54 -3.74 6.78
CA HIS A 125 -5.36 -3.12 5.48
C HIS A 125 -6.70 -2.62 4.91
N GLN A 126 -7.75 -3.45 4.98
CA GLN A 126 -9.09 -3.06 4.57
C GLN A 126 -9.64 -1.88 5.39
N LYS A 127 -9.50 -1.91 6.71
CA LYS A 127 -9.96 -0.85 7.62
C LYS A 127 -9.35 0.50 7.28
N TYR A 128 -8.07 0.56 6.96
CA TYR A 128 -7.37 1.80 6.65
C TYR A 128 -7.20 2.09 5.17
N ASN A 129 -7.74 1.25 4.28
CA ASN A 129 -7.57 1.34 2.83
C ASN A 129 -7.72 2.76 2.27
N SER A 130 -8.71 3.51 2.77
CA SER A 130 -9.00 4.86 2.27
C SER A 130 -7.99 5.95 2.65
N ILE A 131 -7.08 5.69 3.59
CA ILE A 131 -6.05 6.64 4.04
C ILE A 131 -4.62 6.17 3.72
N ILE A 132 -4.45 4.91 3.32
CA ILE A 132 -3.16 4.29 3.00
C ILE A 132 -2.95 4.13 1.49
N HIS A 133 -3.93 4.53 0.67
CA HIS A 133 -3.86 4.51 -0.80
C HIS A 133 -4.31 5.86 -1.37
N GLY A 134 -3.80 6.20 -2.55
CA GLY A 134 -4.08 7.45 -3.27
C GLY A 134 -3.65 8.69 -2.50
N ALA A 135 -2.65 8.55 -1.62
CA ALA A 135 -2.24 9.58 -0.68
C ALA A 135 -0.80 9.34 -0.20
N SER A 136 -0.16 10.37 0.34
CA SER A 136 1.23 10.34 0.82
C SER A 136 1.54 9.17 1.78
N PRO A 137 0.64 8.75 2.71
CA PRO A 137 0.92 7.64 3.60
C PRO A 137 1.18 6.29 2.92
N PHE A 138 0.89 6.13 1.62
CA PHE A 138 1.03 4.87 0.88
C PHE A 138 2.35 4.16 1.14
N LEU A 139 3.48 4.77 0.81
CA LEU A 139 4.80 4.15 0.97
C LEU A 139 5.20 3.92 2.44
N PRO A 140 5.17 4.93 3.34
CA PRO A 140 5.59 4.72 4.72
C PRO A 140 4.69 3.74 5.49
N TRP A 141 3.38 3.73 5.23
CA TRP A 141 2.46 2.78 5.85
C TRP A 141 2.75 1.35 5.41
N HIS A 142 2.92 1.10 4.10
CA HIS A 142 3.20 -0.24 3.58
C HIS A 142 4.59 -0.76 3.96
N ARG A 143 5.61 0.12 4.06
CA ARG A 143 6.90 -0.24 4.64
C ARG A 143 6.73 -0.76 6.07
N TYR A 144 6.03 -0.01 6.91
CA TYR A 144 5.84 -0.41 8.30
C TYR A 144 5.01 -1.68 8.41
N PHE A 145 3.94 -1.80 7.61
CA PHE A 145 3.10 -2.99 7.54
C PHE A 145 3.90 -4.25 7.15
N GLY A 146 4.84 -4.13 6.21
CA GLY A 146 5.75 -5.22 5.83
C GLY A 146 6.71 -5.63 6.96
N VAL A 147 7.22 -4.67 7.74
CA VAL A 147 8.06 -4.96 8.93
C VAL A 147 7.25 -5.71 10.00
N VAL A 148 6.02 -5.27 10.27
CA VAL A 148 5.13 -5.93 11.24
C VAL A 148 4.79 -7.36 10.79
N TYR A 149 4.64 -7.60 9.49
CA TYR A 149 4.45 -8.93 8.93
C TYR A 149 5.70 -9.81 9.07
N GLU A 150 6.88 -9.26 8.77
CA GLU A 150 8.16 -9.95 8.97
C GLU A 150 8.36 -10.39 10.43
N GLU A 151 8.07 -9.53 11.39
CA GLU A 151 8.09 -9.86 12.82
C GLU A 151 7.11 -11.00 13.15
N ALA A 152 5.92 -11.02 12.54
CA ALA A 152 4.97 -12.12 12.70
C ALA A 152 5.49 -13.45 12.12
N LEU A 153 6.20 -13.41 10.99
CA LEU A 153 6.86 -14.61 10.46
C LEU A 153 7.96 -15.12 11.40
N HIS A 154 8.70 -14.23 12.06
CA HIS A 154 9.72 -14.60 13.04
C HIS A 154 9.13 -15.31 14.27
N ASP A 155 7.94 -14.90 14.72
CA ASP A 155 7.16 -15.60 15.76
C ASP A 155 6.70 -17.02 15.33
N CYS A 156 6.64 -17.24 14.02
CA CYS A 156 6.38 -18.52 13.38
C CYS A 156 7.65 -19.27 12.96
N GLY A 157 8.82 -18.82 13.43
CA GLY A 157 10.09 -19.53 13.29
C GLY A 157 10.90 -19.16 12.05
N TYR A 158 10.42 -18.26 11.18
CA TYR A 158 11.23 -17.73 10.08
C TYR A 158 12.46 -17.01 10.63
N LYS A 159 13.62 -17.21 9.99
CA LYS A 159 14.90 -16.59 10.40
C LYS A 159 15.53 -15.72 9.32
N GLY A 160 14.93 -15.69 8.13
CA GLY A 160 15.39 -14.85 7.04
C GLY A 160 14.87 -13.42 7.15
N ALA A 161 15.36 -12.59 6.24
CA ALA A 161 14.82 -11.28 5.95
C ALA A 161 13.63 -11.38 4.98
N ALA A 162 12.69 -10.46 5.03
CA ALA A 162 11.59 -10.42 4.07
C ALA A 162 12.11 -10.36 2.62
N PRO A 163 11.80 -11.37 1.78
CA PRO A 163 12.23 -11.36 0.39
C PRO A 163 11.36 -10.44 -0.47
N TYR A 164 11.91 -9.93 -1.57
CA TYR A 164 11.12 -9.24 -2.59
C TYR A 164 10.91 -10.11 -3.82
N TRP A 165 9.82 -9.84 -4.54
CA TRP A 165 9.61 -10.35 -5.88
C TRP A 165 9.96 -9.28 -6.92
N ASN A 166 11.06 -9.46 -7.63
CA ASN A 166 11.41 -8.59 -8.76
C ASN A 166 10.64 -9.00 -10.02
N TRP A 167 9.37 -8.59 -10.08
CA TRP A 167 8.46 -8.86 -11.19
C TRP A 167 8.93 -8.30 -12.54
N SER A 168 9.88 -7.35 -12.58
CA SER A 168 10.47 -6.87 -13.84
C SER A 168 11.29 -7.91 -14.58
N LEU A 169 11.67 -9.01 -13.91
CA LEU A 169 12.31 -10.17 -14.51
C LEU A 169 11.31 -11.14 -15.17
N ASP A 170 10.02 -11.01 -14.86
CA ASP A 170 8.95 -11.93 -15.27
C ASP A 170 7.98 -11.30 -16.28
N VAL A 171 8.44 -10.30 -17.03
CA VAL A 171 7.61 -9.56 -17.99
C VAL A 171 6.94 -10.51 -18.99
N MET A 172 5.59 -10.47 -19.02
CA MET A 172 4.71 -11.34 -19.82
C MET A 172 4.79 -12.85 -19.49
N LYS A 173 5.44 -13.22 -18.39
CA LYS A 173 5.63 -14.62 -17.96
C LYS A 173 5.49 -14.76 -16.44
N LEU A 174 4.54 -14.06 -15.83
CA LEU A 174 4.34 -14.07 -14.38
C LEU A 174 4.06 -15.49 -13.87
N ALA A 175 3.27 -16.30 -14.59
CA ALA A 175 2.96 -17.68 -14.23
C ALA A 175 4.18 -18.61 -14.29
N ALA A 176 5.23 -18.24 -15.02
CA ALA A 176 6.49 -18.98 -15.09
C ALA A 176 7.53 -18.51 -14.04
N SER A 177 7.21 -17.47 -13.27
CA SER A 177 8.07 -16.99 -12.19
C SER A 177 8.31 -18.10 -11.15
N PRO A 178 9.51 -18.22 -10.59
CA PRO A 178 9.77 -19.09 -9.42
C PRO A 178 8.87 -18.77 -8.22
N VAL A 179 8.38 -17.54 -8.11
CA VAL A 179 7.36 -17.17 -7.11
C VAL A 179 6.06 -17.95 -7.33
N MET A 180 5.71 -18.30 -8.55
CA MET A 180 4.51 -19.12 -8.88
C MET A 180 4.78 -20.63 -8.85
N SER A 181 5.95 -21.07 -8.36
CA SER A 181 6.26 -22.50 -8.25
C SER A 181 5.27 -23.23 -7.33
N SER A 182 4.85 -24.42 -7.72
CA SER A 182 4.02 -25.33 -6.91
C SER A 182 4.81 -26.11 -5.85
N LYS A 183 6.12 -25.86 -5.70
CA LYS A 183 6.94 -26.52 -4.68
C LYS A 183 7.52 -25.53 -3.66
N LEU A 184 8.37 -24.63 -4.14
CA LEU A 184 9.05 -23.60 -3.33
C LEU A 184 8.61 -22.22 -3.80
N GLY A 185 7.30 -22.04 -3.88
CA GLY A 185 6.65 -20.81 -4.30
C GLY A 185 5.22 -20.78 -3.77
N PHE A 186 4.38 -20.02 -4.43
CA PHE A 186 3.06 -19.64 -3.94
C PHE A 186 1.91 -20.35 -4.68
N GLY A 187 2.21 -21.33 -5.54
CA GLY A 187 1.25 -21.98 -6.42
C GLY A 187 0.93 -21.14 -7.66
N GLY A 188 0.23 -21.75 -8.62
CA GLY A 188 -0.10 -21.18 -9.93
C GLY A 188 -1.39 -20.36 -9.96
N ASP A 189 -2.02 -20.31 -11.14
CA ASP A 189 -3.31 -19.63 -11.36
C ASP A 189 -4.47 -20.33 -10.63
N GLY A 190 -5.63 -19.66 -10.57
CA GLY A 190 -6.88 -20.31 -10.19
C GLY A 190 -7.18 -21.52 -11.07
N SER A 191 -7.79 -22.55 -10.49
CA SER A 191 -8.13 -23.79 -11.16
C SER A 191 -9.19 -23.57 -12.24
N LYS A 192 -9.22 -24.46 -13.24
CA LYS A 192 -10.34 -24.54 -14.20
C LYS A 192 -11.49 -25.41 -13.70
N THR A 193 -11.25 -26.21 -12.67
CA THR A 193 -12.19 -27.24 -12.20
C THR A 193 -12.55 -27.10 -10.73
N ARG A 194 -11.65 -26.54 -9.91
CA ARG A 194 -11.90 -26.26 -8.49
C ARG A 194 -12.40 -24.83 -8.31
N THR A 195 -13.70 -24.71 -8.06
CA THR A 195 -14.36 -23.42 -7.83
C THR A 195 -15.16 -23.43 -6.54
N GLU A 196 -15.33 -22.26 -5.94
CA GLU A 196 -16.25 -22.02 -4.82
C GLU A 196 -17.27 -20.95 -5.22
N VAL A 197 -18.49 -21.05 -4.71
CA VAL A 197 -19.54 -20.05 -4.90
C VAL A 197 -19.67 -19.27 -3.60
N LEU A 198 -19.52 -17.96 -3.70
CA LEU A 198 -19.56 -17.03 -2.58
C LEU A 198 -20.99 -16.65 -2.21
N SER A 199 -21.15 -16.06 -1.03
CA SER A 199 -22.45 -15.60 -0.52
C SER A 199 -23.17 -14.59 -1.42
N ASP A 200 -22.44 -13.85 -2.24
CA ASP A 200 -22.99 -12.91 -3.23
C ASP A 200 -23.39 -13.57 -4.57
N GLY A 201 -23.18 -14.88 -4.69
CA GLY A 201 -23.47 -15.69 -5.88
C GLY A 201 -22.35 -15.72 -6.92
N SER A 202 -21.25 -14.99 -6.72
CA SER A 202 -20.11 -15.04 -7.62
C SER A 202 -19.34 -16.36 -7.47
N THR A 203 -18.68 -16.79 -8.55
CA THR A 203 -17.89 -18.03 -8.58
C THR A 203 -16.40 -17.69 -8.68
N ILE A 204 -15.61 -18.18 -7.73
CA ILE A 204 -14.15 -17.98 -7.69
C ILE A 204 -13.41 -19.24 -8.12
N ARG A 205 -12.22 -19.06 -8.72
CA ARG A 205 -11.33 -20.13 -9.18
C ARG A 205 -10.20 -20.35 -8.16
N CYS A 206 -10.30 -21.41 -7.39
CA CYS A 206 -9.35 -21.69 -6.31
C CYS A 206 -7.96 -22.02 -6.84
N VAL A 207 -6.91 -21.53 -6.19
CA VAL A 207 -5.55 -22.08 -6.34
C VAL A 207 -5.59 -23.53 -5.86
N ASP A 208 -5.20 -24.48 -6.71
CA ASP A 208 -5.30 -25.92 -6.42
C ASP A 208 -3.97 -26.66 -6.41
N ASP A 209 -2.85 -25.95 -6.56
CA ASP A 209 -1.50 -26.46 -6.41
C ASP A 209 -0.64 -25.60 -5.45
N GLY A 210 0.54 -26.13 -5.12
CA GLY A 210 1.46 -25.43 -4.24
C GLY A 210 1.13 -25.49 -2.75
N PRO A 211 2.01 -24.92 -1.91
CA PRO A 211 1.88 -24.96 -0.46
C PRO A 211 0.61 -24.29 0.09
N PHE A 212 0.04 -23.35 -0.66
CA PHE A 212 -1.14 -22.58 -0.25
C PHE A 212 -2.46 -23.09 -0.85
N ALA A 213 -2.49 -24.23 -1.54
CA ALA A 213 -3.72 -24.81 -2.12
C ALA A 213 -4.83 -25.14 -1.09
N SER A 214 -4.46 -25.20 0.19
CA SER A 214 -5.38 -25.41 1.32
C SER A 214 -5.55 -24.18 2.20
N LEU A 215 -4.90 -23.06 1.87
CA LEU A 215 -5.07 -21.81 2.59
C LEU A 215 -6.49 -21.28 2.36
N ARG A 216 -7.14 -20.87 3.45
CA ARG A 216 -8.48 -20.31 3.43
C ARG A 216 -8.53 -18.97 4.17
N PRO A 217 -8.49 -17.83 3.47
CA PRO A 217 -8.69 -16.52 4.09
C PRO A 217 -10.10 -16.37 4.68
N SER A 218 -10.23 -15.60 5.75
CA SER A 218 -11.51 -15.43 6.46
C SER A 218 -12.32 -14.19 6.08
N TYR A 219 -11.77 -13.30 5.25
CA TYR A 219 -12.41 -12.06 4.82
C TYR A 219 -12.38 -11.92 3.32
N ILE A 220 -13.51 -11.58 2.70
CA ILE A 220 -13.59 -11.34 1.27
C ILE A 220 -14.04 -9.92 0.95
N GLY A 221 -13.29 -9.22 0.10
CA GLY A 221 -13.67 -7.91 -0.42
C GLY A 221 -14.57 -8.05 -1.65
N LEU A 222 -15.88 -7.82 -1.47
CA LEU A 222 -16.85 -7.79 -2.58
C LEU A 222 -16.82 -6.46 -3.34
N SER A 223 -16.39 -5.38 -2.67
CA SER A 223 -16.12 -4.08 -3.29
C SER A 223 -15.14 -3.28 -2.41
N PRO A 224 -14.64 -2.12 -2.86
CA PRO A 224 -13.76 -1.28 -2.04
C PRO A 224 -14.35 -0.85 -0.68
N LEU A 225 -15.68 -0.89 -0.54
CA LEU A 225 -16.38 -0.48 0.68
C LEU A 225 -17.08 -1.64 1.38
N ILE A 226 -17.08 -2.84 0.80
CA ILE A 226 -17.84 -3.99 1.30
C ILE A 226 -16.90 -5.17 1.44
N THR A 227 -16.69 -5.56 2.69
CA THR A 227 -15.98 -6.78 3.05
C THR A 227 -16.89 -7.62 3.92
N VAL A 228 -16.89 -8.92 3.65
CA VAL A 228 -17.68 -9.91 4.38
C VAL A 228 -16.72 -10.87 5.06
N GLN A 229 -17.03 -11.26 6.30
CA GLN A 229 -16.32 -12.35 6.95
C GLN A 229 -16.89 -13.67 6.43
N GLU A 230 -16.27 -14.18 5.37
CA GLU A 230 -16.64 -15.41 4.69
C GLU A 230 -15.36 -16.18 4.36
N GLU A 231 -15.26 -17.42 4.83
CA GLU A 231 -14.12 -18.27 4.55
C GLU A 231 -14.22 -18.86 3.14
N HIS A 232 -13.17 -18.69 2.35
CA HIS A 232 -13.11 -19.12 0.95
C HIS A 232 -11.71 -19.68 0.63
N CYS A 233 -11.58 -20.40 -0.48
CA CYS A 233 -10.26 -20.78 -0.98
C CYS A 233 -9.47 -19.56 -1.44
N LEU A 234 -8.15 -19.59 -1.28
CA LEU A 234 -7.26 -18.68 -2.01
C LEU A 234 -7.56 -18.77 -3.51
N TYR A 235 -7.74 -17.64 -4.20
CA TYR A 235 -8.11 -17.62 -5.62
C TYR A 235 -7.31 -16.60 -6.43
N ARG A 236 -7.03 -16.94 -7.68
CA ARG A 236 -6.27 -16.09 -8.62
C ARG A 236 -6.93 -16.06 -9.99
N SER A 237 -6.57 -15.03 -10.76
CA SER A 237 -6.99 -14.88 -12.15
C SER A 237 -5.88 -14.18 -12.93
N LEU A 238 -4.77 -14.90 -13.11
CA LEU A 238 -3.55 -14.36 -13.70
C LEU A 238 -3.80 -13.81 -15.12
N THR A 239 -3.45 -12.55 -15.31
CA THR A 239 -3.35 -11.92 -16.63
C THR A 239 -1.93 -12.11 -17.15
N ASP A 240 -1.67 -13.24 -17.82
CA ASP A 240 -0.33 -13.61 -18.28
C ASP A 240 -0.28 -14.10 -19.74
N GLY A 241 0.94 -14.22 -20.28
CA GLY A 241 1.22 -14.74 -21.61
C GLY A 241 1.01 -13.71 -22.73
N ASP A 242 0.93 -14.18 -23.99
CA ASP A 242 0.84 -13.31 -25.17
C ASP A 242 -0.61 -12.90 -25.50
N ASN A 243 -1.36 -12.49 -24.47
CA ASN A 243 -2.68 -11.89 -24.66
C ASN A 243 -2.58 -10.35 -24.64
N ALA A 244 -3.56 -9.67 -25.25
CA ALA A 244 -3.52 -8.22 -25.40
C ALA A 244 -3.44 -7.48 -24.05
N SER A 245 -4.17 -7.95 -23.04
CA SER A 245 -4.18 -7.36 -21.70
C SER A 245 -2.81 -7.52 -21.02
N ALA A 246 -2.22 -8.71 -21.07
CA ALA A 246 -0.89 -8.98 -20.52
C ALA A 246 0.20 -8.13 -21.20
N ARG A 247 0.15 -7.94 -22.53
CA ARG A 247 1.06 -7.03 -23.26
C ARG A 247 0.90 -5.57 -22.86
N VAL A 248 -0.31 -5.14 -22.50
CA VAL A 248 -0.55 -3.77 -22.01
C VAL A 248 -0.01 -3.63 -20.58
N SER A 249 -0.35 -4.56 -19.68
CA SER A 249 0.15 -4.58 -18.31
C SER A 249 1.69 -4.58 -18.26
N ALA A 250 2.34 -5.42 -19.08
CA ALA A 250 3.80 -5.52 -19.19
C ALA A 250 4.53 -4.20 -19.42
N ARG A 251 3.85 -3.19 -19.99
CA ARG A 251 4.45 -1.86 -20.23
C ARG A 251 4.71 -1.09 -18.94
N TYR A 252 4.01 -1.41 -17.86
CA TYR A 252 4.03 -0.67 -16.60
C TYR A 252 4.88 -1.31 -15.51
N TYR A 253 5.46 -2.49 -15.76
CA TYR A 253 6.25 -3.21 -14.75
C TYR A 253 7.56 -3.79 -15.30
N ASN A 254 7.95 -3.44 -16.54
CA ASN A 254 9.29 -3.71 -17.05
C ASN A 254 10.32 -2.73 -16.46
N SER A 255 11.60 -3.08 -16.59
CA SER A 255 12.71 -2.26 -16.05
C SER A 255 12.72 -0.83 -16.57
N THR A 256 12.44 -0.60 -17.86
CA THR A 256 12.41 0.75 -18.44
C THR A 256 11.34 1.62 -17.78
N TYR A 257 10.15 1.07 -17.50
CA TYR A 257 9.11 1.82 -16.81
C TYR A 257 9.46 2.07 -15.35
N VAL A 258 10.06 1.09 -14.67
CA VAL A 258 10.58 1.26 -13.31
C VAL A 258 11.60 2.40 -13.24
N ASP A 259 12.54 2.44 -14.19
CA ASP A 259 13.55 3.50 -14.25
C ASP A 259 12.90 4.88 -14.42
N ILE A 260 11.86 5.00 -15.27
CA ILE A 260 11.10 6.25 -15.46
C ILE A 260 10.47 6.69 -14.13
N VAL A 261 9.81 5.79 -13.41
CA VAL A 261 9.20 6.10 -12.11
C VAL A 261 10.26 6.52 -11.10
N GLU A 262 11.42 5.86 -11.06
CA GLU A 262 12.50 6.21 -10.13
C GLU A 262 13.21 7.54 -10.46
N GLU A 263 12.97 8.14 -11.63
CA GLU A 263 13.45 9.48 -12.00
C GLU A 263 12.51 10.61 -11.55
N GLU A 264 11.34 10.30 -11.00
CA GLU A 264 10.40 11.29 -10.47
C GLU A 264 11.08 12.25 -9.47
N ALA A 265 10.74 13.53 -9.57
CA ALA A 265 11.51 14.58 -8.90
C ALA A 265 11.22 14.70 -7.41
N THR A 266 9.95 14.55 -7.03
CA THR A 266 9.45 14.71 -5.66
C THR A 266 8.81 13.42 -5.16
N PHE A 267 8.71 13.30 -3.83
CA PHE A 267 7.98 12.20 -3.22
C PHE A 267 6.54 12.09 -3.76
N GLU A 268 5.82 13.22 -3.88
CA GLU A 268 4.45 13.25 -4.36
C GLU A 268 4.27 12.62 -5.75
N THR A 269 5.11 13.01 -6.73
CA THR A 269 5.00 12.43 -8.07
C THR A 269 5.52 11.00 -8.11
N PHE A 270 6.57 10.69 -7.34
CA PHE A 270 7.10 9.34 -7.21
C PHE A 270 6.06 8.34 -6.68
N HIS A 271 5.48 8.60 -5.50
CA HIS A 271 4.54 7.65 -4.90
C HIS A 271 3.29 7.48 -5.76
N THR A 272 2.82 8.56 -6.40
CA THR A 272 1.65 8.53 -7.29
C THR A 272 1.93 7.69 -8.54
N SER A 273 3.07 7.91 -9.21
CA SER A 273 3.49 7.14 -10.39
C SER A 273 3.77 5.68 -10.06
N LEU A 274 4.34 5.39 -8.88
CA LEU A 274 4.58 4.03 -8.42
C LEU A 274 3.28 3.28 -8.08
N GLU A 275 2.37 3.93 -7.34
CA GLU A 275 1.09 3.36 -6.91
C GLU A 275 0.17 3.08 -8.11
N GLY A 276 0.03 4.06 -9.02
CA GLY A 276 -0.81 3.96 -10.21
C GLY A 276 -0.19 3.18 -11.38
N GLY A 277 1.13 2.95 -11.34
CA GLY A 277 1.87 2.19 -12.33
C GLY A 277 2.15 0.76 -11.87
N PRO A 278 3.41 0.40 -11.52
CA PRO A 278 3.76 -0.98 -11.26
C PRO A 278 3.01 -1.64 -10.10
N HIS A 279 2.71 -0.90 -9.02
CA HIS A 279 1.94 -1.42 -7.89
C HIS A 279 0.55 -1.90 -8.34
N GLY A 280 -0.28 -0.99 -8.85
CA GLY A 280 -1.64 -1.31 -9.27
C GLY A 280 -1.69 -2.37 -10.39
N ILE A 281 -0.71 -2.36 -11.30
CA ILE A 281 -0.67 -3.31 -12.41
C ILE A 281 -0.27 -4.72 -11.95
N ILE A 282 0.63 -4.88 -10.99
CA ILE A 282 0.93 -6.23 -10.45
C ILE A 282 -0.25 -6.77 -9.65
N HIS A 283 -0.89 -5.95 -8.81
CA HIS A 283 -2.16 -6.31 -8.17
C HIS A 283 -3.19 -6.83 -9.20
N SER A 284 -3.41 -6.05 -10.26
CA SER A 284 -4.34 -6.40 -11.34
C SER A 284 -3.91 -7.64 -12.15
N SER A 285 -2.60 -7.86 -12.30
CA SER A 285 -2.06 -8.96 -13.11
C SER A 285 -2.12 -10.30 -12.38
N ILE A 286 -2.00 -10.32 -11.06
CA ILE A 286 -2.30 -11.51 -10.25
C ILE A 286 -3.81 -11.76 -10.21
N GLY A 287 -4.58 -10.69 -10.03
CA GLY A 287 -6.02 -10.75 -9.92
C GLY A 287 -6.48 -11.56 -8.71
N GLY A 288 -7.74 -11.96 -8.71
CA GLY A 288 -8.33 -12.71 -7.61
C GLY A 288 -8.21 -11.96 -6.28
N GLU A 289 -7.57 -12.59 -5.30
CA GLU A 289 -7.27 -12.01 -3.99
C GLU A 289 -6.47 -10.72 -4.05
N MET A 290 -5.63 -10.50 -5.06
CA MET A 290 -4.80 -9.28 -5.14
C MET A 290 -5.56 -8.02 -5.51
N ASN A 291 -6.83 -8.09 -5.95
CA ASN A 291 -7.58 -6.91 -6.39
C ASN A 291 -8.33 -6.15 -5.28
N PRO A 292 -9.02 -6.82 -4.33
CA PRO A 292 -9.80 -6.11 -3.33
C PRO A 292 -8.94 -5.45 -2.25
N THR A 293 -9.59 -4.72 -1.36
CA THR A 293 -8.95 -4.12 -0.17
C THR A 293 -8.48 -5.17 0.85
N THR A 294 -8.91 -6.42 0.69
CA THR A 294 -8.42 -7.59 1.42
C THR A 294 -7.21 -8.23 0.73
N SER A 295 -6.50 -7.53 -0.16
CA SER A 295 -5.37 -8.09 -0.91
C SER A 295 -4.25 -8.76 -0.12
N PRO A 296 -4.00 -8.45 1.16
CA PRO A 296 -3.10 -9.26 2.01
C PRO A 296 -3.57 -10.69 2.26
N ASN A 297 -4.79 -11.07 1.86
CA ASN A 297 -5.23 -12.46 1.78
C ASN A 297 -4.35 -13.31 0.87
N GLU A 298 -3.73 -12.69 -0.14
CA GLU A 298 -2.74 -13.33 -1.01
C GLU A 298 -1.35 -13.24 -0.38
N PRO A 299 -0.69 -14.35 -0.04
CA PRO A 299 0.66 -14.28 0.54
C PRO A 299 1.71 -13.60 -0.35
N ILE A 300 1.55 -13.61 -1.68
CA ILE A 300 2.42 -12.88 -2.63
C ILE A 300 2.37 -11.36 -2.39
N PHE A 301 1.31 -10.82 -1.78
CA PHE A 301 1.17 -9.41 -1.42
C PHE A 301 2.44 -8.86 -0.76
N PHE A 302 2.98 -9.59 0.21
CA PHE A 302 4.13 -9.12 0.98
C PHE A 302 5.41 -9.10 0.14
N LEU A 303 5.66 -10.09 -0.72
CA LEU A 303 6.80 -10.05 -1.65
C LEU A 303 6.69 -8.89 -2.65
N HIS A 304 5.47 -8.62 -3.12
CA HIS A 304 5.19 -7.47 -3.99
C HIS A 304 5.49 -6.15 -3.26
N HIS A 305 4.99 -5.96 -2.04
CA HIS A 305 5.19 -4.73 -1.28
C HIS A 305 6.62 -4.56 -0.77
N VAL A 306 7.37 -5.63 -0.53
CA VAL A 306 8.82 -5.53 -0.27
C VAL A 306 9.58 -5.04 -1.52
N GLN A 307 9.13 -5.38 -2.74
CA GLN A 307 9.65 -4.79 -3.98
C GLN A 307 9.24 -3.32 -4.13
N ILE A 308 8.00 -2.94 -3.80
CA ILE A 308 7.58 -1.52 -3.80
C ILE A 308 8.46 -0.70 -2.84
N ASP A 309 8.71 -1.23 -1.65
CA ASP A 309 9.59 -0.59 -0.67
C ASP A 309 11.05 -0.50 -1.14
N ARG A 310 11.55 -1.55 -1.83
CA ARG A 310 12.85 -1.54 -2.49
C ARG A 310 12.98 -0.41 -3.51
N LEU A 311 11.98 -0.22 -4.37
CA LEU A 311 11.96 0.86 -5.36
C LEU A 311 11.93 2.23 -4.69
N TRP A 312 11.18 2.38 -3.60
CA TRP A 312 11.23 3.62 -2.80
C TRP A 312 12.62 3.86 -2.21
N ARG A 313 13.26 2.83 -1.66
CA ARG A 313 14.61 2.95 -1.11
C ARG A 313 15.64 3.32 -2.18
N ARG A 314 15.53 2.77 -3.39
CA ARG A 314 16.35 3.13 -4.56
C ARG A 314 16.15 4.60 -4.95
N TRP A 315 14.89 5.05 -5.03
CA TRP A 315 14.57 6.45 -5.30
C TRP A 315 15.18 7.40 -4.26
N GLN A 316 15.07 7.07 -2.96
CA GLN A 316 15.71 7.82 -1.88
C GLN A 316 17.24 7.83 -2.04
N GLY A 317 17.83 6.70 -2.43
CA GLY A 317 19.27 6.51 -2.62
C GLY A 317 19.90 7.39 -3.70
N LYS A 318 19.12 7.87 -4.68
CA LYS A 318 19.63 8.77 -5.75
C LYS A 318 20.07 10.14 -5.22
N ASP A 319 19.44 10.63 -4.14
CA ASP A 319 19.84 11.87 -3.45
C ASP A 319 19.35 11.84 -1.99
N LEU A 320 20.05 11.08 -1.14
CA LEU A 320 19.64 10.87 0.26
C LEU A 320 19.41 12.19 1.01
N ALA A 321 20.27 13.20 0.78
CA ALA A 321 20.19 14.48 1.47
C ALA A 321 18.86 15.20 1.20
N LYS A 322 18.27 15.02 0.01
CA LYS A 322 16.97 15.61 -0.34
C LYS A 322 15.80 14.66 -0.13
N ARG A 323 15.99 13.36 -0.36
CA ARG A 323 14.91 12.39 -0.55
C ARG A 323 14.64 11.49 0.64
N GLU A 324 15.59 11.32 1.57
CA GLU A 324 15.40 10.41 2.70
C GLU A 324 14.18 10.79 3.54
N PHE A 325 13.95 12.08 3.76
CA PHE A 325 12.80 12.61 4.51
C PHE A 325 11.87 13.47 3.64
N ASP A 326 11.94 13.35 2.32
CA ASP A 326 10.93 13.97 1.44
C ASP A 326 9.60 13.24 1.63
N TYR A 327 8.61 13.98 2.12
CA TYR A 327 7.26 13.51 2.38
C TYR A 327 6.29 14.66 2.10
N THR A 328 5.91 14.76 0.83
CA THR A 328 5.05 15.82 0.28
C THR A 328 3.73 15.24 -0.24
N GLY A 329 2.78 16.11 -0.56
CA GLY A 329 1.45 15.74 -1.04
C GLY A 329 0.35 15.82 0.02
N GLN A 330 -0.70 15.04 -0.19
CA GLN A 330 -1.91 15.07 0.64
C GLN A 330 -2.12 13.75 1.37
N MET A 331 -2.67 13.83 2.57
CA MET A 331 -3.24 12.68 3.28
C MET A 331 -4.72 12.90 3.58
N LYS A 332 -5.46 11.81 3.68
CA LYS A 332 -6.87 11.83 4.07
C LYS A 332 -7.00 11.50 5.56
N LEU A 333 -7.83 12.25 6.28
CA LEU A 333 -8.13 11.95 7.67
C LEU A 333 -9.02 10.71 7.79
N PHE A 334 -8.72 9.84 8.75
CA PHE A 334 -9.50 8.62 8.98
C PHE A 334 -10.97 8.95 9.31
N ASN A 335 -11.91 8.21 8.71
CA ASN A 335 -13.36 8.45 8.82
C ASN A 335 -13.80 9.88 8.44
N SER A 336 -13.05 10.55 7.58
CA SER A 336 -13.36 11.88 7.07
C SER A 336 -13.23 11.93 5.55
N THR A 337 -13.89 12.89 4.91
CA THR A 337 -13.68 13.24 3.50
C THR A 337 -12.60 14.31 3.32
N THR A 338 -12.07 14.86 4.42
CA THR A 338 -11.09 15.93 4.42
C THR A 338 -9.70 15.42 4.06
N PHE A 339 -9.07 16.10 3.10
CA PHE A 339 -7.65 16.00 2.80
C PHE A 339 -6.89 17.14 3.48
N ILE A 340 -5.74 16.83 4.03
CA ILE A 340 -4.79 17.78 4.61
C ILE A 340 -3.42 17.60 3.97
N THR A 341 -2.57 18.61 4.07
CA THR A 341 -1.16 18.49 3.69
C THR A 341 -0.48 17.48 4.60
N ALA A 342 0.23 16.52 4.01
CA ALA A 342 0.94 15.51 4.75
C ALA A 342 2.21 16.09 5.42
N GLY A 343 2.57 15.55 6.57
CA GLY A 343 3.71 15.94 7.38
C GLY A 343 4.38 14.78 8.12
N LEU A 344 5.65 14.95 8.43
CA LEU A 344 6.48 13.92 9.07
C LEU A 344 6.06 13.55 10.51
N ASP A 345 5.14 14.30 11.13
CA ASP A 345 4.58 13.99 12.45
C ASP A 345 3.22 13.28 12.38
N ASP A 346 2.70 13.03 11.17
CA ASP A 346 1.46 12.28 10.99
C ASP A 346 1.61 10.86 11.51
N MET A 347 0.51 10.32 12.07
CA MET A 347 0.47 8.98 12.63
C MET A 347 0.06 7.95 11.57
N LEU A 348 0.83 6.86 11.50
CA LEU A 348 0.54 5.66 10.74
C LEU A 348 -0.21 4.68 11.64
N LEU A 349 -1.51 4.56 11.39
CA LEU A 349 -2.40 3.73 12.19
C LEU A 349 -2.25 2.24 11.83
N MET A 350 -1.93 1.40 12.80
CA MET A 350 -1.81 -0.06 12.64
C MET A 350 -2.99 -0.83 13.26
N GLY A 351 -3.99 -0.13 13.77
CA GLY A 351 -5.25 -0.74 14.19
C GLY A 351 -5.12 -1.75 15.35
N GLY A 352 -4.05 -1.64 16.14
CA GLY A 352 -3.71 -2.55 17.23
C GLY A 352 -2.80 -3.71 16.83
N LEU A 353 -2.52 -3.91 15.53
CA LEU A 353 -1.63 -4.98 15.06
C LEU A 353 -0.18 -4.75 15.48
N ALA A 354 0.20 -3.48 15.58
CA ALA A 354 1.44 -2.97 16.15
C ALA A 354 1.20 -1.55 16.72
N PRO A 355 2.14 -0.96 17.47
CA PRO A 355 2.03 0.44 17.91
C PRO A 355 1.94 1.40 16.72
N ASP A 356 1.11 2.44 16.83
CA ASP A 356 1.09 3.49 15.80
C ASP A 356 2.40 4.28 15.83
N LEU A 357 3.00 4.52 14.67
CA LEU A 357 4.27 5.24 14.52
C LEU A 357 4.08 6.55 13.77
N ARG A 358 5.02 7.49 13.94
CA ARG A 358 5.03 8.68 13.09
C ARG A 358 5.69 8.36 11.75
N VAL A 359 5.29 9.07 10.70
CA VAL A 359 5.91 8.97 9.38
C VAL A 359 7.44 9.10 9.47
N ARG A 360 7.97 10.08 10.23
CA ARG A 360 9.43 10.25 10.41
C ARG A 360 10.17 9.03 10.92
N ASP A 361 9.51 8.16 11.67
CA ASP A 361 10.13 6.99 12.31
C ASP A 361 10.30 5.83 11.31
N VAL A 362 9.70 5.94 10.12
CA VAL A 362 9.69 4.87 9.09
C VAL A 362 10.30 5.31 7.76
N MET A 363 10.67 6.58 7.62
CA MET A 363 11.23 7.14 6.38
C MET A 363 12.57 6.51 5.98
N SER A 364 13.39 6.10 6.95
CA SER A 364 14.70 5.50 6.71
C SER A 364 14.71 4.01 7.07
N THR A 365 15.36 3.20 6.23
CA THR A 365 15.66 1.79 6.56
C THR A 365 16.92 1.67 7.44
N ASN A 366 17.70 2.74 7.56
CA ASN A 366 18.96 2.83 8.31
C ASN A 366 18.75 3.45 9.71
N GLY A 367 17.74 2.96 10.42
CA GLY A 367 17.36 3.37 11.77
C GLY A 367 16.70 2.21 12.50
N ARG A 368 15.53 2.44 13.11
CA ARG A 368 14.73 1.41 13.79
C ARG A 368 14.61 0.07 13.05
N PHE A 369 14.31 0.10 11.76
CA PHE A 369 14.06 -1.13 11.01
C PHE A 369 15.33 -1.88 10.59
N CYS A 370 16.47 -1.19 10.51
CA CYS A 370 17.80 -1.75 10.31
C CYS A 370 17.90 -2.83 9.20
N TYR A 371 17.48 -2.48 7.98
CA TYR A 371 17.63 -3.37 6.81
C TYR A 371 18.08 -2.62 5.55
N GLN A 372 18.59 -3.40 4.60
CA GLN A 372 19.00 -2.95 3.27
C GLN A 372 18.55 -3.95 2.20
N TYR A 373 18.71 -3.58 0.92
CA TYR A 373 18.39 -4.41 -0.23
C TYR A 373 19.66 -4.86 -0.97
N ALA A 374 19.66 -6.09 -1.49
CA ALA A 374 20.67 -6.56 -2.42
C ALA A 374 20.38 -6.00 -3.84
N ASP A 375 20.87 -4.79 -4.12
CA ASP A 375 20.71 -4.11 -5.41
C ASP A 375 21.85 -4.33 -6.39
#